data_AF-A0A1E4F0F6-F1
#
_entry.id   AF-A0A1E4F0F6-F1
#
_cell.length_a   1.000
_cell.length_b   1.000
_cell.length_c   1.000
_cell.angle_alpha   90.00
_cell.angle_beta   90.00
_cell.angle_gamma   90.00
#
_symmetry.space_group_name_H-M   'P 1'
#
loop_
_entity.id
_entity.type
_entity.pdbx_description
1 polymer ?
#
loop_
_entity_poly.entity_id
_entity_poly.type
_entity_poly.pdbx_seq_one_letter_code
_entity_poly.pdbx_strand_id
1 'polypeptide(L)'
;MQANPTERLTRALAQARQALANQDLAALSALRQELNGISQAVEGIMAIWDKMPKHNLDLQSVDANFYSAGEIYLDICEKLNEAIDRNNGAALDEVEGLLAKAGRQLINANDKAQNELQKLSQKPQT
;
A
#
# COMPACT_ATOMS: atom_id res chain seq x y z
N MET A 1 13.95 -12.18 2.39
CA MET A 1 13.29 -10.85 2.51
C MET A 1 11.80 -11.06 2.36
N GLN A 2 10.98 -10.58 3.31
CA GLN A 2 9.52 -10.56 3.12
C GLN A 2 9.16 -9.54 2.04
N ALA A 3 8.20 -9.89 1.19
CA ALA A 3 7.70 -8.99 0.16
C ALA A 3 7.03 -7.76 0.79
N ASN A 4 7.18 -6.60 0.14
CA ASN A 4 6.58 -5.35 0.64
C ASN A 4 5.04 -5.35 0.44
N PRO A 5 4.29 -4.46 1.13
CA PRO A 5 2.83 -4.41 1.02
C PRO A 5 2.30 -4.30 -0.41
N THR A 6 2.97 -3.54 -1.28
CA THR A 6 2.61 -3.40 -2.70
C THR A 6 2.68 -4.73 -3.45
N GLU A 7 3.80 -5.45 -3.33
CA GLU A 7 3.99 -6.77 -3.96
C GLU A 7 3.03 -7.83 -3.41
N ARG A 8 2.67 -7.71 -2.11
CA ARG A 8 1.67 -8.58 -1.49
C ARG A 8 0.28 -8.29 -2.07
N LEU A 9 -0.10 -7.02 -2.25
CA LEU A 9 -1.39 -6.65 -2.84
C LEU A 9 -1.51 -6.96 -4.32
N THR A 10 -0.45 -6.80 -5.10
CA THR A 10 -0.44 -7.24 -6.50
C THR A 10 -0.71 -8.74 -6.62
N ARG A 11 -0.10 -9.55 -5.73
CA ARG A 11 -0.36 -10.99 -5.68
C ARG A 11 -1.76 -11.30 -5.16
N ALA A 12 -2.23 -10.60 -4.14
CA ALA A 12 -3.57 -10.76 -3.59
C ALA A 12 -4.64 -10.48 -4.66
N LEU A 13 -4.48 -9.43 -5.47
CA LEU A 13 -5.36 -9.11 -6.59
C LEU A 13 -5.40 -10.24 -7.64
N ALA A 14 -4.23 -10.76 -8.04
CA ALA A 14 -4.16 -11.88 -8.98
C ALA A 14 -4.83 -13.15 -8.43
N GLN A 15 -4.60 -13.45 -7.15
CA GLN A 15 -5.24 -14.56 -6.45
C GLN A 15 -6.75 -14.37 -6.34
N ALA A 16 -7.23 -13.14 -6.08
CA ALA A 16 -8.66 -12.81 -6.04
C ALA A 16 -9.34 -13.13 -7.37
N ARG A 17 -8.75 -12.70 -8.49
CA ARG A 17 -9.29 -12.97 -9.84
C ARG A 17 -9.42 -14.46 -10.09
N GLN A 18 -8.35 -15.23 -9.80
CA GLN A 18 -8.35 -16.67 -10.02
C GLN A 18 -9.32 -17.41 -9.10
N ALA A 19 -9.37 -17.05 -7.82
CA ALA A 19 -10.23 -17.68 -6.84
C ALA A 19 -11.72 -17.40 -7.11
N LEU A 20 -12.08 -16.19 -7.53
CA LEU A 20 -13.44 -15.87 -7.96
C LEU A 20 -13.84 -16.62 -9.24
N ALA A 21 -12.95 -16.65 -10.24
CA ALA A 21 -13.21 -17.38 -11.49
C ALA A 21 -13.45 -18.89 -11.26
N ASN A 22 -12.72 -19.47 -10.30
CA ASN A 22 -12.82 -20.89 -9.95
C ASN A 22 -13.87 -21.19 -8.88
N GLN A 23 -14.54 -20.17 -8.31
CA GLN A 23 -15.42 -20.29 -7.14
C GLN A 23 -14.75 -21.01 -5.96
N ASP A 24 -13.43 -20.82 -5.79
CA ASP A 24 -12.61 -21.52 -4.80
C ASP A 24 -12.72 -20.82 -3.43
N LEU A 25 -13.67 -21.29 -2.62
CA LEU A 25 -13.95 -20.74 -1.29
C LEU A 25 -12.74 -20.84 -0.34
N ALA A 26 -11.88 -21.85 -0.50
CA ALA A 26 -10.70 -22.01 0.35
C ALA A 26 -9.64 -20.96 0.01
N ALA A 27 -9.40 -20.74 -1.29
CA ALA A 27 -8.51 -19.69 -1.75
C ALA A 27 -9.01 -18.29 -1.36
N LEU A 28 -10.32 -18.03 -1.47
CA LEU A 28 -10.92 -16.76 -1.02
C LEU A 28 -10.77 -16.55 0.50
N SER A 29 -10.91 -17.59 1.31
CA SER A 29 -10.70 -17.51 2.76
C SER A 29 -9.24 -17.20 3.12
N ALA A 30 -8.29 -17.90 2.48
CA ALA A 30 -6.86 -17.65 2.67
C ALA A 30 -6.47 -16.22 2.24
N LEU A 31 -7.07 -15.74 1.15
CA LEU A 31 -6.87 -14.39 0.67
C LEU A 31 -7.32 -13.34 1.69
N ARG A 32 -8.46 -13.53 2.38
CA ARG A 32 -8.90 -12.62 3.46
C ARG A 32 -7.90 -12.52 4.60
N GLN A 33 -7.30 -13.65 4.98
CA GLN A 33 -6.27 -13.67 6.02
C GLN A 33 -5.03 -12.87 5.58
N GLU A 34 -4.62 -13.03 4.31
CA GLU A 34 -3.51 -12.27 3.74
C GLU A 34 -3.81 -10.77 3.67
N LEU A 35 -5.02 -10.38 3.23
CA LEU A 35 -5.45 -8.97 3.21
C LEU A 35 -5.40 -8.34 4.60
N ASN A 36 -5.91 -9.02 5.63
CA ASN A 36 -5.81 -8.55 7.01
C ASN A 36 -4.34 -8.38 7.45
N GLY A 37 -3.47 -9.34 7.12
CA GLY A 37 -2.03 -9.26 7.41
C GLY A 37 -1.30 -8.18 6.61
N ILE A 38 -1.85 -7.74 5.47
CA ILE A 38 -1.35 -6.57 4.73
C ILE A 38 -1.82 -5.28 5.41
N SER A 39 -3.11 -5.15 5.73
CA SER A 39 -3.66 -3.98 6.43
C SER A 39 -2.89 -3.70 7.72
N GLN A 40 -2.66 -4.71 8.56
CA GLN A 40 -1.89 -4.57 9.79
C GLN A 40 -0.44 -4.10 9.55
N ALA A 41 0.20 -4.59 8.48
CA ALA A 41 1.56 -4.16 8.13
C ALA A 41 1.58 -2.69 7.67
N VAL A 42 0.58 -2.28 6.88
CA VAL A 42 0.43 -0.89 6.41
C VAL A 42 0.14 0.04 7.59
N GLU A 43 -0.80 -0.30 8.47
CA GLU A 43 -1.07 0.44 9.71
C GLU A 43 0.17 0.56 10.59
N GLY A 44 0.95 -0.53 10.72
CA GLY A 44 2.21 -0.52 11.46
C GLY A 44 3.23 0.47 10.87
N ILE A 45 3.39 0.49 9.55
CA ILE A 45 4.26 1.45 8.85
C ILE A 45 3.77 2.89 9.09
N MET A 46 2.47 3.15 8.93
CA MET A 46 1.87 4.46 9.18
C MET A 46 2.04 4.92 10.64
N ALA A 47 1.90 4.01 11.60
CA ALA A 47 2.08 4.31 13.03
C ALA A 47 3.55 4.60 13.40
N ILE A 48 4.52 3.92 12.77
CA ILE A 48 5.95 4.25 12.92
C ILE A 48 6.21 5.65 12.36
N TRP A 49 5.64 5.92 11.18
CA TRP A 49 5.82 7.17 10.47
C TRP A 49 5.24 8.37 11.24
N ASP A 50 4.05 8.22 11.84
CA ASP A 50 3.42 9.26 12.65
C ASP A 50 4.26 9.67 13.88
N LYS A 51 5.02 8.72 14.43
CA LYS A 51 5.91 8.94 15.58
C LYS A 51 7.26 9.56 15.21
N MET A 52 7.59 9.72 13.92
CA MET A 52 8.86 10.31 13.52
C MET A 52 8.89 11.83 13.72
N PRO A 53 9.99 12.41 14.25
CA PRO A 53 10.10 13.84 14.47
C PRO A 53 10.05 14.63 13.15
N LYS A 54 9.01 15.47 13.00
CA LYS A 54 8.68 16.19 11.75
C LYS A 54 9.40 17.54 11.59
N HIS A 55 10.60 17.68 12.15
CA HIS A 55 11.25 19.00 12.35
C HIS A 55 11.74 19.70 11.06
N ASN A 56 11.57 19.11 9.87
CA ASN A 56 11.87 19.77 8.58
C ASN A 56 10.59 19.95 7.75
N LEU A 57 10.27 21.20 7.38
CA LEU A 57 9.16 21.58 6.49
C LEU A 57 9.18 20.81 5.16
N ASP A 58 10.35 20.41 4.65
CA ASP A 58 10.48 19.65 3.40
C ASP A 58 10.00 18.19 3.52
N LEU A 59 10.12 17.59 4.71
CA LEU A 59 9.64 16.24 5.00
C LEU A 59 8.11 16.19 5.15
N GLN A 60 7.43 17.30 5.42
CA GLN A 60 5.96 17.33 5.54
C GLN A 60 5.25 16.94 4.22
N SER A 61 5.84 17.31 3.09
CA SER A 61 5.29 16.95 1.77
C SER A 61 5.55 15.48 1.39
N VAL A 62 6.64 14.91 1.90
CA VAL A 62 6.95 13.48 1.80
C VAL A 62 6.00 12.71 2.74
N ASP A 63 5.79 13.22 3.95
CA ASP A 63 4.86 12.71 4.96
C ASP A 63 3.43 12.59 4.42
N ALA A 64 2.90 13.65 3.81
CA ALA A 64 1.56 13.62 3.21
C ALA A 64 1.39 12.56 2.11
N ASN A 65 2.42 12.33 1.28
CA ASN A 65 2.34 11.35 0.20
C ASN A 65 2.48 9.91 0.71
N PHE A 66 3.30 9.66 1.74
CA PHE A 66 3.41 8.34 2.37
C PHE A 66 2.14 7.97 3.14
N TYR A 67 1.59 8.90 3.91
CA TYR A 67 0.35 8.67 4.64
C TYR A 67 -0.82 8.42 3.68
N SER A 68 -0.97 9.27 2.66
CA SER A 68 -2.00 9.10 1.63
C SER A 68 -1.85 7.78 0.87
N ALA A 69 -0.62 7.34 0.58
CA ALA A 69 -0.41 6.02 -0.03
C ALA A 69 -0.85 4.89 0.91
N GLY A 70 -0.53 4.99 2.21
CA GLY A 70 -0.97 4.05 3.23
C GLY A 70 -2.50 3.91 3.29
N GLU A 71 -3.22 5.03 3.32
CA GLU A 71 -4.69 5.04 3.28
C GLU A 71 -5.24 4.34 2.03
N ILE A 72 -4.63 4.57 0.86
CA ILE A 72 -5.06 3.91 -0.38
C ILE A 72 -4.81 2.40 -0.31
N TYR A 73 -3.73 1.95 0.32
CA TYR A 73 -3.50 0.52 0.53
C TYR A 73 -4.54 -0.12 1.44
N LEU A 74 -5.03 0.60 2.45
CA LEU A 74 -6.12 0.13 3.31
C LEU A 74 -7.45 0.08 2.54
N ASP A 75 -7.76 1.11 1.75
CA ASP A 75 -8.94 1.14 0.86
C ASP A 75 -8.92 -0.01 -0.16
N ILE A 76 -7.75 -0.33 -0.72
CA ILE A 76 -7.57 -1.49 -1.59
C ILE A 76 -7.90 -2.81 -0.87
N CYS A 77 -7.44 -2.97 0.37
CA CYS A 77 -7.73 -4.18 1.15
C CYS A 77 -9.24 -4.30 1.44
N GLU A 78 -9.90 -3.19 1.74
CA GLU A 78 -11.35 -3.14 1.95
C GLU A 78 -12.11 -3.51 0.67
N LYS A 79 -11.81 -2.84 -0.44
CA LYS A 79 -12.44 -3.11 -1.75
C LYS A 79 -12.21 -4.53 -2.25
N LEU A 80 -11.04 -5.13 -1.99
CA LEU A 80 -10.81 -6.54 -2.30
C LEU A 80 -11.70 -7.46 -1.46
N ASN A 81 -11.85 -7.20 -0.17
CA ASN A 81 -12.78 -7.96 0.67
C ASN A 81 -14.23 -7.82 0.20
N GLU A 82 -14.66 -6.60 -0.14
CA GLU A 82 -16.01 -6.36 -0.70
C GLU A 82 -16.22 -7.08 -2.03
N ALA A 83 -15.23 -7.06 -2.92
CA ALA A 83 -15.28 -7.76 -4.20
C ALA A 83 -15.43 -9.27 -4.00
N ILE A 84 -14.74 -9.82 -2.99
CA ILE A 84 -14.86 -11.22 -2.61
C ILE A 84 -16.26 -11.52 -2.05
N ASP A 85 -16.77 -10.69 -1.13
CA ASP A 85 -18.12 -10.85 -0.53
C ASP A 85 -19.23 -10.83 -1.59
N ARG A 86 -19.09 -9.97 -2.60
CA ARG A 86 -20.09 -9.79 -3.66
C ARG A 86 -19.88 -10.71 -4.87
N ASN A 87 -18.84 -11.54 -4.86
CA ASN A 87 -18.40 -12.33 -6.02
C ASN A 87 -18.29 -11.46 -7.29
N ASN A 88 -17.77 -10.24 -7.15
CA ASN A 88 -17.81 -9.20 -8.18
C ASN A 88 -16.43 -9.01 -8.82
N GLY A 89 -16.19 -9.70 -9.93
CA GLY A 89 -14.94 -9.58 -10.69
C GLY A 89 -14.67 -8.18 -11.24
N ALA A 90 -15.69 -7.36 -11.51
CA ALA A 90 -15.51 -6.01 -12.04
C ALA A 90 -14.96 -5.04 -10.97
N ALA A 91 -15.25 -5.29 -9.69
CA ALA A 91 -14.64 -4.52 -8.60
C ALA A 91 -13.12 -4.76 -8.49
N LEU A 92 -12.61 -5.88 -9.01
CA LEU A 92 -11.16 -6.13 -9.07
C LEU A 92 -10.45 -5.22 -10.08
N ASP A 93 -11.14 -4.77 -11.14
CA ASP A 93 -10.57 -3.81 -12.10
C ASP A 93 -10.39 -2.42 -11.47
N GLU A 94 -11.34 -2.01 -10.61
CA GLU A 94 -11.23 -0.77 -9.83
C GLU A 94 -10.05 -0.85 -8.85
N VAL A 95 -9.91 -1.97 -8.16
CA VAL A 95 -8.77 -2.23 -7.26
C VAL A 95 -7.44 -2.14 -8.00
N GLU A 96 -7.35 -2.71 -9.21
CA GLU A 96 -6.12 -2.64 -10.02
C GLU A 96 -5.73 -1.19 -10.33
N GLY A 97 -6.71 -0.36 -10.71
CA GLY A 97 -6.51 1.07 -10.95
C GLY A 97 -6.00 1.81 -9.70
N LEU A 98 -6.56 1.50 -8.53
CA LEU A 98 -6.13 2.06 -7.25
C LEU A 98 -4.72 1.61 -6.88
N LEU A 99 -4.39 0.34 -7.06
CA LEU A 99 -3.06 -0.21 -6.78
C LEU A 99 -1.99 0.44 -7.65
N ALA A 100 -2.28 0.64 -8.94
CA ALA A 100 -1.38 1.36 -9.85
C ALA A 100 -1.19 2.83 -9.45
N LYS A 101 -2.25 3.49 -8.94
CA LYS A 101 -2.17 4.86 -8.43
C LYS A 101 -1.33 4.95 -7.15
N ALA A 102 -1.57 4.08 -6.18
CA ALA A 102 -0.83 4.01 -4.93
C ALA A 102 0.66 3.72 -5.17
N GLY A 103 0.96 2.76 -6.05
CA GLY A 103 2.34 2.44 -6.43
C GLY A 103 3.08 3.65 -7.03
N ARG A 104 2.44 4.40 -7.93
CA ARG A 104 3.01 5.65 -8.47
C ARG A 104 3.23 6.72 -7.40
N GLN A 105 2.30 6.87 -6.46
CA GLN A 105 2.44 7.84 -5.36
C GLN A 105 3.59 7.48 -4.43
N LEU A 106 3.77 6.19 -4.09
CA LEU A 106 4.92 5.75 -3.30
C LEU A 106 6.25 5.96 -4.02
N ILE A 107 6.34 5.64 -5.31
CA ILE A 107 7.56 5.88 -6.09
C ILE A 107 7.92 7.36 -6.05
N ASN A 108 6.96 8.24 -6.35
CA ASN A 108 7.17 9.68 -6.31
C ASN A 108 7.54 10.20 -4.90
N ALA A 109 6.91 9.66 -3.85
CA ALA A 109 7.23 10.01 -2.46
C ALA A 109 8.64 9.59 -2.07
N ASN A 110 9.05 8.39 -2.48
CA ASN A 110 10.37 7.84 -2.23
C ASN A 110 11.46 8.62 -3.01
N ASP A 111 11.23 8.94 -4.28
CA ASP A 111 12.16 9.75 -5.08
C ASP A 111 12.34 11.14 -4.47
N LYS A 112 11.26 11.76 -3.99
CA LYS A 112 11.32 13.03 -3.28
C LYS A 112 12.09 12.91 -1.97
N ALA A 113 11.82 11.86 -1.18
CA ALA A 113 12.54 11.60 0.07
C ALA A 113 14.05 11.40 -0.16
N GLN A 114 14.43 10.63 -1.18
CA GLN A 114 15.83 10.39 -1.53
C GLN A 114 16.54 11.67 -1.98
N ASN A 115 15.89 12.50 -2.79
CA ASN A 115 16.45 13.80 -3.20
C ASN A 115 16.67 14.74 -2.00
N GLU A 116 15.74 14.79 -1.05
CA GLU A 116 15.90 15.60 0.16
C GLU A 116 16.99 15.04 1.10
N LEU A 117 17.09 13.71 1.25
CA LEU A 117 18.18 13.07 1.99
C LEU A 117 19.55 13.38 1.37
N GLN A 118 19.65 13.36 0.03
CA GLN A 118 20.88 13.75 -0.66
C GLN A 118 21.25 15.21 -0.39
N LYS A 119 20.30 16.15 -0.47
CA LYS A 119 20.55 17.57 -0.13
C LYS A 119 21.01 17.76 1.31
N LEU A 120 20.43 17.03 2.26
CA LEU A 120 20.83 17.07 3.67
C LEU A 120 22.24 16.50 3.88
N SER A 121 22.59 15.43 3.17
CA SER A 121 23.94 14.85 3.23
C SER A 121 25.03 15.76 2.63
N GLN A 122 24.65 16.71 1.77
CA GLN A 122 25.54 17.67 1.12
C GLN A 122 25.70 19.00 1.90
N LYS A 123 24.88 19.27 2.92
CA LYS A 123 25.11 20.40 3.82
C LYS A 123 26.15 20.01 4.88
N PRO A 124 27.35 20.63 4.90
CA PRO A 124 28.29 20.39 5.99
C PRO A 124 27.64 20.83 7.29
N GLN A 125 27.70 19.96 8.30
CA GLN A 125 27.38 20.34 9.67
C GLN A 125 28.37 21.44 10.09
N THR A 126 27.90 22.69 10.10
CA THR A 126 28.56 23.83 10.75
C THR A 126 28.18 23.86 12.21
#